data_AF-H8L6G7-F1
#
_entry.id   AF-H8L6G7-F1
#
_cell.length_a   1.000
_cell.length_b   1.000
_cell.length_c   1.000
_cell.angle_alpha   90.00
_cell.angle_beta   90.00
_cell.angle_gamma   90.00
#
_symmetry.space_group_name_H-M   'P 1'
#
loop_
_entity.id
_entity.type
_entity.pdbx_description
1 polymer ?
#
loop_
_entity_poly.entity_id
_entity_poly.type
_entity_poly.pdbx_seq_one_letter_code
_entity_poly.pdbx_strand_id
1 'polypeptide(L)'
;MWYFSYNQNSETYGPLDTAAAIELARQRPDGYAWREGMPSWEPLALIPELRAAAAPPPFDARPGHLADDIDFRIVGNDMQFVEVELDPGESAIAEAGALMYKDAAVAMETIFGDGSTASQNSGFMGKLLSAGKRVISGESMFTTVFTHTGSGKAKVAFASPFPGTVIAARLSEHGGRLICQKDSFLAGAKGVQLGIFFQRKILTGLFGGEGFVMQQLDGDGWVFFHAGGTLVERELAAGESIDVDTGCVVAFHAGVNMDIRPVGGIKSMLFAGEGLFLATLTGPGKVWLQSLPFSRLAGRMLAAAPQGGGERRGEGSILGGLGDLIGGDRKF
;
A
#
# COMPACT_ATOMS: atom_id res chain seq x y z
N MET A 1 28.44 9.74 28.83
CA MET A 1 27.14 10.14 29.42
C MET A 1 26.75 11.50 28.87
N TRP A 2 25.46 11.70 28.60
CA TRP A 2 24.89 12.91 28.04
C TRP A 2 24.15 13.72 29.11
N TYR A 3 24.20 15.04 28.95
CA TYR A 3 23.42 15.99 29.73
C TYR A 3 22.61 16.85 28.77
N PHE A 4 21.42 17.26 29.20
CA PHE A 4 20.47 18.03 28.40
C PHE A 4 20.04 19.31 29.12
N SER A 5 19.78 20.36 28.36
CA SER A 5 19.22 21.62 28.88
C SER A 5 18.14 22.13 27.93
N TYR A 6 16.99 22.50 28.49
CA TYR A 6 15.79 22.86 27.72
C TYR A 6 15.28 24.28 28.00
N ASN A 7 15.80 24.97 29.03
CA ASN A 7 15.34 26.30 29.45
C ASN A 7 16.53 27.18 29.89
N GLN A 8 16.38 28.51 29.82
CA GLN A 8 17.39 29.50 30.26
C GLN A 8 17.70 29.49 31.77
N ASN A 9 17.00 28.67 32.57
CA ASN A 9 17.15 28.60 34.03
C ASN A 9 18.12 27.51 34.54
N SER A 10 19.07 27.06 33.71
CA SER A 10 20.19 26.20 34.11
C SER A 10 19.83 24.81 34.71
N GLU A 11 18.60 24.32 34.53
CA GLU A 11 18.26 22.94 34.90
C GLU A 11 18.84 21.96 33.88
N THR A 12 19.78 21.15 34.36
CA THR A 12 20.48 20.13 33.58
C THR A 12 19.90 18.75 33.88
N TYR A 13 19.47 18.05 32.82
CA TYR A 13 18.91 16.70 32.88
C TYR A 13 19.99 15.69 32.47
N GLY A 14 20.37 14.78 33.36
CA GLY A 14 21.41 13.77 33.14
C GLY A 14 22.16 13.43 34.43
N PRO A 15 23.18 12.55 34.39
CA PRO A 15 23.73 11.90 33.19
C PRO A 15 22.82 10.82 32.61
N LEU A 16 22.67 10.80 31.29
CA LEU A 16 22.00 9.74 30.54
C LEU A 16 23.02 8.93 29.73
N ASP A 17 22.77 7.64 29.54
CA ASP A 17 23.50 6.89 28.53
C ASP A 17 23.05 7.31 27.11
N THR A 18 23.74 6.83 26.09
CA THR A 18 23.46 7.23 24.70
C THR A 18 22.06 6.81 24.24
N ALA A 19 21.54 5.68 24.71
CA ALA A 19 20.23 5.18 24.31
C ALA A 19 19.10 6.05 24.92
N ALA A 20 19.18 6.33 26.22
CA ALA A 20 18.24 7.21 26.91
C ALA A 20 18.32 8.66 26.41
N ALA A 21 19.51 9.12 26.01
CA ALA A 21 19.71 10.44 25.42
C ALA A 21 19.03 10.58 24.04
N ILE A 22 19.14 9.58 23.17
CA ILE A 22 18.46 9.57 21.87
C ILE A 22 16.93 9.61 22.05
N GLU A 23 16.40 8.85 23.00
CA GLU A 23 14.97 8.83 23.28
C GLU A 23 14.47 10.20 23.80
N LEU A 24 15.20 10.81 24.73
CA LEU A 24 14.84 12.13 25.26
C LEU A 24 14.92 13.22 24.18
N ALA A 25 15.93 13.16 23.31
CA ALA A 25 16.08 14.08 22.17
C ALA A 25 14.91 13.99 21.18
N ARG A 26 14.33 12.78 21.00
CA ARG A 26 13.14 12.59 20.16
C ARG A 26 11.90 13.23 20.77
N GLN A 27 11.71 13.07 22.07
CA GLN A 27 10.53 13.60 22.78
C GLN A 27 10.60 15.12 22.93
N ARG A 28 11.80 15.68 23.04
CA ARG A 28 12.04 17.12 23.16
C ARG A 28 13.19 17.54 22.24
N PRO A 29 12.91 17.94 20.99
CA PRO A 29 13.94 18.28 20.02
C PRO A 29 14.55 19.68 20.22
N ASP A 30 13.86 20.59 20.89
CA ASP A 30 14.22 22.01 21.00
C ASP A 30 15.21 22.33 22.14
N GLY A 31 16.11 21.39 22.45
CA GLY A 31 17.07 21.49 23.55
C GLY A 31 18.52 21.56 23.12
N TYR A 32 19.40 21.65 24.12
CA TYR A 32 20.85 21.55 23.98
C TYR A 32 21.32 20.28 24.68
N ALA A 33 22.35 19.63 24.14
CA ALA A 33 23.03 18.53 24.80
C ALA A 33 24.53 18.74 24.87
N TRP A 34 25.13 18.09 25.85
CA TRP A 34 26.57 18.09 26.08
C TRP A 34 27.01 16.73 26.61
N ARG A 35 28.22 16.33 26.24
CA ARG A 35 28.92 15.20 26.84
C ARG A 35 30.39 15.53 27.04
N GLU A 36 31.04 14.78 27.92
CA GLU A 36 32.48 14.84 28.11
C GLU A 36 33.23 14.69 26.78
N GLY A 37 34.10 15.64 26.47
CA GLY A 37 34.81 15.75 25.18
C GLY A 37 34.23 16.76 24.20
N MET A 38 33.03 17.31 24.43
CA MET A 38 32.49 18.41 23.62
C MET A 38 32.96 19.78 24.15
N PRO A 39 33.31 20.73 23.27
CA PRO A 39 33.85 22.03 23.68
C PRO A 39 32.81 22.95 24.35
N SER A 40 31.52 22.76 24.04
CA SER A 40 30.41 23.54 24.59
C SER A 40 29.09 22.80 24.41
N TRP A 41 28.03 23.28 25.07
CA TRP A 41 26.66 22.83 24.82
C TRP A 41 26.27 23.08 23.36
N GLU A 42 25.78 22.05 22.69
CA GLU A 42 25.37 22.14 21.28
C GLU A 42 23.86 21.92 21.14
N PRO A 43 23.19 22.62 20.20
CA PRO A 43 21.79 22.34 19.88
C PRO A 43 21.60 20.88 19.46
N LEU A 44 20.52 20.24 19.93
CA LEU A 44 20.21 18.83 19.60
C LEU A 44 20.13 18.56 18.10
N ALA A 45 19.63 19.55 17.34
CA ALA A 45 19.55 19.47 15.88
C ALA A 45 20.93 19.33 15.18
N LEU A 46 22.01 19.77 15.84
CA LEU A 46 23.36 19.78 15.31
C LEU A 46 24.21 18.58 15.75
N ILE A 47 23.71 17.75 16.68
CA ILE A 47 24.43 16.57 17.18
C ILE A 47 23.96 15.32 16.41
N PRO A 48 24.72 14.82 15.43
CA PRO A 48 24.27 13.72 14.55
C PRO A 48 24.00 12.42 15.31
N GLU A 49 24.73 12.20 16.41
CA GLU A 49 24.62 11.00 17.25
C GLU A 49 23.30 10.93 18.03
N LEU A 50 22.72 12.07 18.40
CA LEU A 50 21.41 12.15 19.05
C LEU A 50 20.27 12.29 18.02
N ARG A 51 20.62 12.69 16.79
CA ARG A 51 19.71 12.79 15.65
C ARG A 51 19.52 11.45 14.92
N ALA A 52 20.41 10.47 15.13
CA ALA A 52 20.34 9.18 14.48
C ALA A 52 18.92 8.61 14.58
N ALA A 53 18.25 8.54 13.43
CA ALA A 53 17.01 7.78 13.27
C ALA A 53 17.28 6.42 13.88
N ALA A 54 16.40 6.01 14.80
CA ALA A 54 16.58 4.81 15.60
C ALA A 54 17.10 3.66 14.71
N ALA A 55 18.38 3.33 14.84
CA ALA A 55 18.78 1.96 14.59
C ALA A 55 17.99 1.14 15.60
N PRO A 56 17.28 0.08 15.17
CA PRO A 56 16.60 -0.80 16.11
C PRO A 56 17.63 -1.33 17.13
N PRO A 57 17.20 -1.63 18.37
CA PRO A 57 18.12 -2.08 19.41
C PRO A 57 18.98 -3.24 18.90
N PRO A 58 20.23 -3.38 19.38
CA PRO A 58 21.04 -4.53 19.04
C PRO A 58 20.26 -5.80 19.42
N PHE A 59 20.12 -6.69 18.44
CA PHE A 59 19.41 -7.96 18.60
C PHE A 59 20.04 -8.77 19.72
N ASP A 60 19.40 -8.80 20.89
CA ASP A 60 19.62 -9.89 21.84
C ASP A 60 19.13 -11.18 21.17
N ALA A 61 20.08 -12.05 20.88
CA ALA A 61 19.86 -13.31 20.19
C ALA A 61 18.89 -14.22 20.96
N ARG A 62 17.65 -14.29 20.47
CA ARG A 62 16.93 -15.55 20.34
C ARG A 62 16.56 -15.71 18.86
N PRO A 63 16.82 -16.88 18.23
CA PRO A 63 16.47 -17.07 16.82
C PRO A 63 14.94 -17.16 16.73
N GLY A 64 14.29 -16.17 16.11
CA GLY A 64 12.85 -16.16 15.89
C GLY A 64 12.46 -15.02 14.95
N HIS A 65 11.94 -15.38 13.78
CA HIS A 65 11.41 -14.46 12.77
C HIS A 65 10.17 -13.72 13.30
N LEU A 66 9.94 -12.47 12.85
CA LEU A 66 8.76 -11.66 13.21
C LEU A 66 7.51 -12.13 12.45
N ALA A 67 7.70 -12.66 11.25
CA ALA A 67 6.65 -13.24 10.43
C ALA A 67 6.69 -14.78 10.40
N ASP A 68 5.53 -15.39 10.16
CA ASP A 68 5.40 -16.83 9.93
C ASP A 68 6.23 -17.24 8.69
N ASP A 69 6.98 -18.34 8.78
CA ASP A 69 7.81 -18.85 7.67
C ASP A 69 6.97 -19.73 6.76
N ILE A 70 6.23 -19.10 5.85
CA ILE A 70 5.26 -19.79 4.99
C ILE A 70 5.92 -20.45 3.78
N ASP A 71 5.49 -21.67 3.47
CA ASP A 71 5.77 -22.35 2.22
C ASP A 71 4.78 -21.90 1.13
N PHE A 72 5.23 -21.80 -0.12
CA PHE A 72 4.34 -21.41 -1.21
C PHE A 72 4.70 -22.01 -2.57
N ARG A 73 3.73 -21.97 -3.49
CA ARG A 73 3.89 -22.30 -4.89
C ARG A 73 3.16 -21.27 -5.75
N ILE A 74 3.86 -20.71 -6.73
CA ILE A 74 3.23 -19.93 -7.81
C ILE A 74 2.79 -20.90 -8.91
N VAL A 75 1.52 -20.81 -9.31
CA VAL A 75 0.90 -21.67 -10.30
C VAL A 75 0.47 -20.86 -11.51
N GLY A 76 0.76 -21.36 -12.71
CA GLY A 76 0.48 -20.70 -13.98
C GLY A 76 1.75 -20.14 -14.64
N ASN A 77 1.62 -19.81 -15.92
CA ASN A 77 2.71 -19.19 -16.71
C ASN A 77 2.44 -17.70 -16.88
N ASP A 78 1.36 -17.36 -17.62
CA ASP A 78 1.04 -15.97 -17.97
C ASP A 78 -0.06 -15.35 -17.10
N MET A 79 -0.89 -16.20 -16.47
CA MET A 79 -1.96 -15.81 -15.54
C MET A 79 -1.75 -16.61 -14.26
N GLN A 80 -1.07 -15.99 -13.30
CA GLN A 80 -0.58 -16.68 -12.12
C GLN A 80 -1.43 -16.42 -10.90
N PHE A 81 -1.44 -17.41 -10.00
CA PHE A 81 -1.92 -17.29 -8.63
C PHE A 81 -0.88 -17.90 -7.69
N VAL A 82 -0.93 -17.54 -6.40
CA VAL A 82 -0.07 -18.13 -5.37
C VAL A 82 -0.89 -19.06 -4.48
N GLU A 83 -0.41 -20.27 -4.27
CA GLU A 83 -0.89 -21.19 -3.25
C GLU A 83 0.09 -21.14 -2.08
N VAL A 84 -0.37 -20.70 -0.91
CA VAL A 84 0.37 -20.70 0.34
C VAL A 84 -0.02 -21.93 1.14
N GLU A 85 0.98 -22.65 1.63
CA GLU A 85 0.84 -23.77 2.56
C GLU A 85 1.08 -23.27 3.98
N LEU A 86 0.19 -23.65 4.89
CA LEU A 86 0.18 -23.23 6.28
C LEU A 86 0.24 -24.49 7.17
N ASP A 87 1.17 -24.48 8.11
CA ASP A 87 1.18 -25.42 9.23
C ASP A 87 0.15 -25.02 10.30
N PRO A 88 -0.23 -25.93 11.23
CA PRO A 88 -1.25 -25.63 12.23
C PRO A 88 -0.92 -24.41 13.08
N GLY A 89 -1.78 -23.39 13.05
CA GLY A 89 -1.60 -22.13 13.76
C GLY A 89 -0.97 -21.00 12.93
N GLU A 90 -0.34 -21.31 11.80
CA GLU A 90 0.20 -20.31 10.89
C GLU A 90 -0.90 -19.54 10.17
N SER A 91 -0.56 -18.33 9.74
CA SER A 91 -1.51 -17.51 8.99
C SER A 91 -0.87 -16.74 7.83
N ALA A 92 -1.70 -16.49 6.81
CA ALA A 92 -1.42 -15.53 5.76
C ALA A 92 -2.36 -14.32 5.86
N ILE A 93 -1.91 -13.17 5.38
CA ILE A 93 -2.72 -11.97 5.19
C ILE A 93 -2.93 -11.70 3.71
N ALA A 94 -4.08 -11.18 3.31
CA ALA A 94 -4.34 -10.79 1.92
C ALA A 94 -5.32 -9.61 1.83
N GLU A 95 -5.31 -8.93 0.68
CA GLU A 95 -6.31 -7.91 0.38
C GLU A 95 -7.70 -8.54 0.21
N ALA A 96 -8.74 -7.78 0.57
CA ALA A 96 -10.12 -8.20 0.36
C ALA A 96 -10.38 -8.52 -1.13
N GLY A 97 -10.94 -9.71 -1.39
CA GLY A 97 -11.25 -10.16 -2.75
C GLY A 97 -10.13 -10.94 -3.46
N ALA A 98 -8.95 -11.06 -2.85
CA ALA A 98 -7.85 -11.87 -3.41
C ALA A 98 -8.05 -13.39 -3.25
N LEU A 99 -8.94 -13.84 -2.36
CA LEU A 99 -9.16 -15.26 -2.09
C LEU A 99 -9.69 -15.99 -3.35
N MET A 100 -8.95 -17.02 -3.79
CA MET A 100 -9.38 -17.93 -4.85
C MET A 100 -10.01 -19.20 -4.27
N TYR A 101 -9.25 -19.94 -3.47
CA TYR A 101 -9.74 -21.09 -2.70
C TYR A 101 -8.96 -21.23 -1.39
N LYS A 102 -9.52 -22.00 -0.47
CA LYS A 102 -8.83 -22.41 0.76
C LYS A 102 -9.33 -23.79 1.17
N ASP A 103 -8.49 -24.53 1.89
CA ASP A 103 -8.95 -25.73 2.56
C ASP A 103 -9.99 -25.40 3.63
N ALA A 104 -10.83 -26.38 3.95
CA ALA A 104 -11.87 -26.23 4.97
C ALA A 104 -11.30 -25.88 6.36
N ALA A 105 -10.08 -26.35 6.64
CA ALA A 105 -9.37 -26.13 7.90
C ALA A 105 -8.71 -24.75 8.03
N VAL A 106 -8.85 -23.87 7.03
CA VAL A 106 -8.36 -22.48 7.10
C VAL A 106 -9.53 -21.57 7.47
N ALA A 107 -9.46 -20.94 8.63
CA ALA A 107 -10.43 -19.92 9.06
C ALA A 107 -10.08 -18.57 8.44
N MET A 108 -11.11 -17.76 8.16
CA MET A 108 -10.97 -16.43 7.57
C MET A 108 -11.53 -15.39 8.54
N GLU A 109 -10.72 -14.41 8.90
CA GLU A 109 -11.12 -13.28 9.74
C GLU A 109 -10.76 -11.96 9.04
N THR A 110 -11.75 -11.10 8.80
CA THR A 110 -11.50 -9.76 8.26
C THR A 110 -11.17 -8.83 9.41
N ILE A 111 -9.95 -8.29 9.39
CA ILE A 111 -9.49 -7.30 10.36
C ILE A 111 -9.51 -5.93 9.70
N PHE A 112 -10.04 -4.96 10.44
CA PHE A 112 -9.98 -3.54 10.09
C PHE A 112 -8.79 -2.94 10.83
N GLY A 113 -7.64 -2.75 10.15
CA GLY A 113 -6.42 -2.19 10.76
C GLY A 113 -5.12 -2.91 10.37
N ASP A 114 -3.99 -2.42 10.91
CA ASP A 114 -2.59 -2.75 10.58
C ASP A 114 -2.11 -4.20 10.82
N GLY A 115 -3.00 -5.12 11.20
CA GLY A 115 -2.69 -6.52 11.44
C GLY A 115 -1.78 -6.79 12.65
N SER A 116 -1.33 -5.75 13.37
CA SER A 116 -0.50 -5.88 14.56
C SER A 116 -1.36 -5.75 15.82
N THR A 117 -1.39 -6.81 16.62
CA THR A 117 -2.09 -6.96 17.92
C THR A 117 -3.64 -7.10 17.95
N ALA A 118 -4.04 -8.30 18.37
CA ALA A 118 -5.23 -8.69 19.14
C ALA A 118 -6.30 -7.62 19.45
N SER A 119 -7.42 -7.67 18.72
CA SER A 119 -8.71 -7.17 19.20
C SER A 119 -9.60 -8.33 19.67
N GLN A 120 -9.12 -9.12 20.63
CA GLN A 120 -10.05 -9.87 21.47
C GLN A 120 -10.58 -8.91 22.55
N ASN A 121 -11.90 -8.79 22.61
CA ASN A 121 -12.67 -8.12 23.66
C ASN A 121 -13.03 -6.63 23.48
N SER A 122 -13.57 -6.26 22.31
CA SER A 122 -14.42 -5.06 22.21
C SER A 122 -15.75 -5.41 21.58
N GLY A 123 -16.84 -5.18 22.32
CA GLY A 123 -18.21 -5.46 21.90
C GLY A 123 -18.62 -4.70 20.63
N PHE A 124 -19.77 -5.08 20.07
CA PHE A 124 -20.29 -4.58 18.79
C PHE A 124 -20.33 -3.04 18.68
N MET A 125 -20.56 -2.35 19.80
CA MET A 125 -20.57 -0.87 19.87
C MET A 125 -19.15 -0.25 19.84
N GLY A 126 -18.15 -0.93 20.40
CA GLY A 126 -16.75 -0.47 20.41
C GLY A 126 -16.05 -0.68 19.07
N LYS A 127 -16.44 -1.72 18.33
CA LYS A 127 -16.00 -1.94 16.94
C LYS A 127 -16.50 -0.82 16.02
N LEU A 128 -17.75 -0.38 16.14
CA LEU A 128 -18.31 0.71 15.32
C LEU A 128 -17.70 2.09 15.66
N LEU A 129 -17.44 2.38 16.93
CA LEU A 129 -16.79 3.62 17.36
C LEU A 129 -15.31 3.67 16.97
N SER A 130 -14.61 2.53 16.99
CA SER A 130 -13.22 2.45 16.52
C SER A 130 -13.12 2.50 15.00
N ALA A 131 -14.10 1.97 14.26
CA ALA A 131 -14.23 2.15 12.81
C ALA A 131 -14.51 3.63 12.47
N GLY A 132 -15.42 4.29 13.20
CA GLY A 132 -15.75 5.70 13.00
C GLY A 132 -14.60 6.67 13.33
N LYS A 133 -13.79 6.40 14.36
CA LYS A 133 -12.57 7.17 14.65
C LYS A 133 -11.44 6.94 13.64
N ARG A 134 -11.36 5.77 12.98
CA ARG A 134 -10.33 5.44 11.97
C ARG A 134 -10.66 5.94 10.57
N VAL A 135 -11.94 6.12 10.24
CA VAL A 135 -12.35 6.86 9.04
C VAL A 135 -11.82 8.30 9.05
N ILE A 136 -11.46 8.83 10.22
CA ILE A 136 -10.90 10.18 10.41
C ILE A 136 -9.36 10.19 10.28
N SER A 137 -8.64 9.07 10.50
CA SER A 137 -7.18 8.97 10.32
C SER A 137 -6.74 8.67 8.88
N GLY A 138 -7.65 8.25 8.00
CA GLY A 138 -7.35 7.95 6.59
C GLY A 138 -6.76 6.55 6.35
N GLU A 139 -6.61 5.73 7.39
CA GLU A 139 -5.95 4.42 7.37
C GLU A 139 -6.91 3.25 7.04
N SER A 140 -7.71 3.38 5.98
CA SER A 140 -8.68 2.34 5.60
C SER A 140 -7.99 1.20 4.84
N MET A 141 -7.34 0.30 5.56
CA MET A 141 -6.88 -0.98 5.00
C MET A 141 -7.72 -2.11 5.58
N PHE A 142 -8.46 -2.78 4.69
CA PHE A 142 -9.16 -4.01 4.99
C PHE A 142 -8.21 -5.16 4.67
N THR A 143 -7.73 -5.85 5.70
CA THR A 143 -6.84 -6.99 5.54
C THR A 143 -7.56 -8.22 6.06
N THR A 144 -7.62 -9.26 5.25
CA THR A 144 -8.18 -10.54 5.67
C THR A 144 -7.06 -11.47 6.12
N VAL A 145 -7.20 -12.04 7.31
CA VAL A 145 -6.27 -13.03 7.88
C VAL A 145 -6.84 -14.43 7.67
N PHE A 146 -6.01 -15.32 7.16
CA PHE A 146 -6.31 -16.71 6.87
C PHE A 146 -5.47 -17.59 7.79
N THR A 147 -6.08 -18.21 8.79
CA THR A 147 -5.38 -18.97 9.84
C THR A 147 -5.70 -20.46 9.72
N HIS A 148 -4.69 -21.33 9.72
CA HIS A 148 -4.93 -22.77 9.79
C HIS A 148 -5.33 -23.20 11.21
N THR A 149 -6.56 -23.71 11.38
CA THR A 149 -7.12 -24.13 12.69
C THR A 149 -7.25 -25.64 12.86
N GLY A 150 -6.72 -26.42 11.92
CA GLY A 150 -6.80 -27.88 11.91
C GLY A 150 -5.48 -28.57 12.25
N SER A 151 -5.27 -29.73 11.66
CA SER A 151 -4.05 -30.54 11.81
C SER A 151 -3.50 -30.92 10.44
N GLY A 152 -2.19 -31.13 10.35
CA GLY A 152 -1.52 -31.39 9.07
C GLY A 152 -1.24 -30.10 8.31
N LYS A 153 -0.99 -30.20 7.01
CA LYS A 153 -0.78 -29.04 6.13
C LYS A 153 -2.11 -28.61 5.53
N ALA A 154 -2.34 -27.31 5.47
CA ALA A 154 -3.52 -26.73 4.82
C ALA A 154 -3.10 -25.64 3.83
N LYS A 155 -3.94 -25.42 2.82
CA LYS A 155 -3.63 -24.54 1.70
C LYS A 155 -4.62 -23.39 1.58
N VAL A 156 -4.12 -22.23 1.20
CA VAL A 156 -4.91 -21.07 0.80
C VAL A 156 -4.31 -20.46 -0.46
N ALA A 157 -5.14 -20.18 -1.45
CA ALA A 157 -4.72 -19.63 -2.73
C ALA A 157 -5.27 -18.23 -2.96
N PHE A 158 -4.41 -17.35 -3.46
CA PHE A 158 -4.70 -15.95 -3.75
C PHE A 158 -4.46 -15.63 -5.22
N ALA A 159 -5.41 -14.96 -5.85
CA ALA A 159 -5.35 -14.54 -7.24
C ALA A 159 -5.83 -13.09 -7.40
N SER A 160 -5.22 -12.37 -8.33
CA SER A 160 -5.65 -11.02 -8.73
C SER A 160 -6.89 -11.08 -9.64
N PRO A 161 -7.76 -10.06 -9.62
CA PRO A 161 -8.95 -10.01 -10.48
C PRO A 161 -8.65 -9.67 -11.96
N PHE A 162 -7.38 -9.53 -12.35
CA PHE A 162 -6.97 -9.25 -13.73
C PHE A 162 -5.75 -10.07 -14.18
N PRO A 163 -5.53 -10.26 -15.50
CA PRO A 163 -4.43 -11.06 -16.01
C PRO A 163 -3.06 -10.50 -15.66
N GLY A 164 -2.16 -11.36 -15.20
CA GLY A 164 -0.80 -10.98 -14.87
C GLY A 164 0.00 -12.05 -14.13
N THR A 165 1.16 -11.64 -13.66
CA THR A 165 2.16 -12.49 -13.00
C THR A 165 2.22 -12.19 -11.51
N VAL A 166 2.63 -13.20 -10.72
CA VAL A 166 2.82 -13.06 -9.27
C VAL A 166 4.30 -13.04 -8.95
N ILE A 167 4.70 -12.12 -8.09
CA ILE A 167 6.06 -11.91 -7.63
C ILE A 167 6.10 -12.27 -6.16
N ALA A 168 6.99 -13.20 -5.79
CA ALA A 168 7.31 -13.48 -4.40
C ALA A 168 8.58 -12.73 -4.00
N ALA A 169 8.51 -12.00 -2.90
CA ALA A 169 9.63 -11.25 -2.36
C ALA A 169 9.72 -11.48 -0.84
N ARG A 170 10.90 -11.79 -0.33
CA ARG A 170 11.13 -11.87 1.11
C ARG A 170 11.61 -10.52 1.62
N LEU A 171 10.88 -9.88 2.53
CA LEU A 171 11.19 -8.52 2.96
C LEU A 171 12.60 -8.40 3.56
N SER A 172 13.08 -9.44 4.26
CA SER A 172 14.45 -9.47 4.79
C SER A 172 15.53 -9.35 3.71
N GLU A 173 15.28 -9.83 2.49
CA GLU A 173 16.20 -9.74 1.34
C GLU A 173 16.15 -8.38 0.64
N HIS A 174 15.19 -7.54 1.03
CA HIS A 174 14.96 -6.20 0.47
C HIS A 174 15.12 -5.10 1.53
N GLY A 175 15.92 -5.34 2.57
CA GLY A 175 16.19 -4.36 3.62
C GLY A 175 15.05 -4.18 4.63
N GLY A 176 14.14 -5.14 4.70
CA GLY A 176 13.00 -5.17 5.63
C GLY A 176 11.83 -4.27 5.26
N ARG A 177 11.90 -3.59 4.11
CA ARG A 177 10.87 -2.64 3.66
C ARG A 177 10.73 -2.59 2.15
N LEU A 178 9.49 -2.70 1.67
CA LEU A 178 9.11 -2.40 0.29
C LEU A 178 7.97 -1.38 0.25
N ILE A 179 7.94 -0.56 -0.79
CA ILE A 179 6.79 0.28 -1.10
C ILE A 179 6.04 -0.37 -2.25
N CYS A 180 4.76 -0.69 -2.05
CA CYS A 180 3.92 -1.41 -3.01
C CYS A 180 2.64 -0.62 -3.30
N GLN A 181 2.20 -0.61 -4.56
CA GLN A 181 0.91 -0.05 -4.93
C GLN A 181 -0.19 -0.92 -4.33
N LYS A 182 -1.23 -0.29 -3.78
CA LYS A 182 -2.30 -0.99 -3.03
C LYS A 182 -2.90 -2.16 -3.81
N ASP A 183 -3.41 -1.91 -5.01
CA ASP A 183 -4.05 -2.95 -5.84
C ASP A 183 -3.06 -3.97 -6.43
N SER A 184 -1.77 -3.78 -6.21
CA SER A 184 -0.72 -4.74 -6.57
C SER A 184 -0.38 -5.67 -5.40
N PHE A 185 -0.71 -5.34 -4.16
CA PHE A 185 -0.49 -6.22 -3.03
C PHE A 185 -1.47 -7.39 -3.06
N LEU A 186 -0.96 -8.62 -3.12
CA LEU A 186 -1.81 -9.81 -3.22
C LEU A 186 -1.96 -10.49 -1.85
N ALA A 187 -0.84 -10.85 -1.23
CA ALA A 187 -0.81 -11.55 0.05
C ALA A 187 0.54 -11.36 0.76
N GLY A 188 0.62 -11.77 2.02
CA GLY A 188 1.86 -11.84 2.77
C GLY A 188 1.78 -12.79 3.97
N ALA A 189 2.93 -13.14 4.53
CA ALA A 189 3.00 -13.85 5.79
C ALA A 189 2.43 -12.98 6.93
N LYS A 190 1.75 -13.60 7.89
CA LYS A 190 1.38 -12.90 9.12
C LYS A 190 2.63 -12.44 9.85
N GLY A 191 2.63 -11.19 10.31
CA GLY A 191 3.79 -10.49 10.86
C GLY A 191 4.34 -9.40 9.93
N VAL A 192 4.02 -9.46 8.64
CA VAL A 192 4.20 -8.33 7.73
C VAL A 192 3.24 -7.21 8.13
N GLN A 193 3.79 -6.02 8.36
CA GLN A 193 3.04 -4.82 8.71
C GLN A 193 2.74 -4.03 7.44
N LEU A 194 1.47 -3.68 7.27
CA LEU A 194 1.01 -2.85 6.16
C LEU A 194 0.76 -1.44 6.70
N GLY A 195 1.38 -0.43 6.09
CA GLY A 195 1.13 0.98 6.35
C GLY A 195 0.84 1.76 5.08
N ILE A 196 0.28 2.97 5.19
CA ILE A 196 0.17 3.88 4.05
C ILE A 196 1.49 4.63 3.91
N PHE A 197 2.16 4.48 2.76
CA PHE A 197 3.35 5.28 2.45
C PHE A 197 2.96 6.64 1.89
N PHE A 198 1.99 6.65 0.97
CA PHE A 198 1.56 7.84 0.26
C PHE A 198 0.19 7.65 -0.36
N GLN A 199 -0.65 8.69 -0.33
CA GLN A 199 -1.94 8.70 -0.99
C GLN A 199 -2.16 10.02 -1.75
N ARG A 200 -2.62 9.92 -2.99
CA ARG A 200 -3.13 11.06 -3.77
C ARG A 200 -4.51 10.77 -4.32
N LYS A 201 -5.41 11.75 -4.18
CA LYS A 201 -6.78 11.73 -4.72
C LYS A 201 -6.81 11.95 -6.24
N ILE A 202 -6.09 11.13 -6.97
CA ILE A 202 -6.06 11.09 -8.43
C ILE A 202 -6.73 9.81 -8.90
N LEU A 203 -7.42 9.87 -10.05
CA LEU A 203 -8.08 8.70 -10.64
C LEU A 203 -8.99 7.94 -9.66
N THR A 204 -9.67 8.66 -8.75
CA THR A 204 -10.49 8.08 -7.67
C THR A 204 -11.57 7.13 -8.21
N GLY A 205 -12.16 7.41 -9.37
CA GLY A 205 -13.14 6.52 -10.00
C GLY A 205 -12.57 5.20 -10.56
N LEU A 206 -11.26 5.12 -10.78
CA LEU A 206 -10.57 3.91 -11.29
C LEU A 206 -9.82 3.13 -10.21
N PHE A 207 -9.61 3.74 -9.04
CA PHE A 207 -8.94 3.16 -7.86
C PHE A 207 -9.88 3.06 -6.64
N GLY A 208 -11.10 2.55 -6.84
CA GLY A 208 -12.01 2.22 -5.74
C GLY A 208 -12.48 3.38 -4.86
N GLY A 209 -12.32 4.64 -5.30
CA GLY A 209 -12.75 5.85 -4.59
C GLY A 209 -11.66 6.55 -3.77
N GLU A 210 -10.60 5.85 -3.38
CA GLU A 210 -9.52 6.38 -2.51
C GLU A 210 -8.46 7.17 -3.29
N GLY A 211 -8.34 6.87 -4.59
CA GLY A 211 -7.31 7.41 -5.46
C GLY A 211 -6.07 6.53 -5.48
N PHE A 212 -4.95 7.07 -5.95
CA PHE A 212 -3.69 6.34 -6.02
C PHE A 212 -3.06 6.23 -4.62
N VAL A 213 -2.91 5.00 -4.14
CA VAL A 213 -2.37 4.66 -2.83
C VAL A 213 -1.13 3.77 -3.00
N MET A 214 -0.03 4.20 -2.40
CA MET A 214 1.16 3.39 -2.14
C MET A 214 1.18 3.01 -0.67
N GLN A 215 1.40 1.73 -0.41
CA GLN A 215 1.53 1.14 0.90
C GLN A 215 3.00 0.82 1.18
N GLN A 216 3.38 0.93 2.43
CA GLN A 216 4.64 0.44 2.95
C GLN A 216 4.42 -0.96 3.54
N LEU A 217 5.33 -1.87 3.25
CA LEU A 217 5.34 -3.24 3.74
C LEU A 217 6.60 -3.41 4.57
N ASP A 218 6.46 -3.59 5.88
CA ASP A 218 7.57 -3.77 6.81
C ASP A 218 7.57 -5.18 7.40
N GLY A 219 8.76 -5.75 7.59
CA GLY A 219 8.93 -7.04 8.26
C GLY A 219 10.08 -7.85 7.67
N ASP A 220 10.06 -9.15 7.95
CA ASP A 220 11.08 -10.11 7.50
C ASP A 220 10.49 -11.31 6.72
N GLY A 221 9.17 -11.38 6.62
CA GLY A 221 8.44 -12.47 5.97
C GLY A 221 8.28 -12.34 4.46
N TRP A 222 7.62 -13.34 3.88
CA TRP A 222 7.22 -13.36 2.47
C TRP A 222 6.07 -12.39 2.20
N VAL A 223 6.17 -11.70 1.07
CA VAL A 223 5.10 -10.89 0.48
C VAL A 223 4.94 -11.25 -0.99
N PHE A 224 3.71 -11.14 -1.47
CA PHE A 224 3.34 -11.47 -2.83
C PHE A 224 2.67 -10.27 -3.48
N PHE A 225 3.19 -9.88 -4.65
CA PHE A 225 2.63 -8.81 -5.47
C PHE A 225 2.12 -9.37 -6.78
N HIS A 226 1.11 -8.72 -7.33
CA HIS A 226 0.61 -8.99 -8.67
C HIS A 226 0.99 -7.85 -9.62
N ALA A 227 1.55 -8.22 -10.77
CA ALA A 227 1.82 -7.29 -11.86
C ALA A 227 0.92 -7.62 -13.06
N GLY A 228 0.05 -6.68 -13.43
CA GLY A 228 -0.87 -6.82 -14.56
C GLY A 228 -0.15 -6.88 -15.91
N GLY A 229 -0.46 -7.91 -16.69
CA GLY A 229 0.27 -8.22 -17.91
C GLY A 229 1.69 -8.73 -17.61
N THR A 230 2.70 -8.08 -18.19
CA THR A 230 4.11 -8.46 -18.04
C THR A 230 4.81 -7.58 -17.03
N LEU A 231 5.58 -8.20 -16.15
CA LEU A 231 6.46 -7.54 -15.20
C LEU A 231 7.74 -7.04 -15.88
N VAL A 232 8.17 -5.84 -15.50
CA VAL A 232 9.49 -5.30 -15.83
C VAL A 232 10.19 -4.92 -14.53
N GLU A 233 11.36 -5.51 -14.28
CA GLU A 233 12.24 -5.12 -13.19
C GLU A 233 13.34 -4.18 -13.69
N ARG A 234 13.63 -3.12 -12.95
CA ARG A 234 14.77 -2.25 -13.22
C ARG A 234 15.51 -1.90 -11.94
N GLU A 235 16.82 -1.97 -11.99
CA GLU A 235 17.68 -1.42 -10.95
C GLU A 235 18.04 0.01 -11.34
N LEU A 236 17.72 0.98 -10.49
CA LEU A 236 18.07 2.38 -10.71
C LEU A 236 19.33 2.72 -9.92
N ALA A 237 20.34 3.27 -10.58
CA ALA A 237 21.51 3.83 -9.90
C ALA A 237 21.13 5.08 -9.09
N ALA A 238 22.02 5.51 -8.18
CA ALA A 238 21.81 6.72 -7.41
C ALA A 238 21.68 7.94 -8.34
N GLY A 239 20.54 8.65 -8.26
CA GLY A 239 20.22 9.79 -9.13
C GLY A 239 19.76 9.43 -10.54
N GLU A 240 19.70 8.16 -10.91
CA GLU A 240 19.05 7.72 -12.15
C GLU A 240 17.53 7.82 -12.00
N SER A 241 16.87 8.41 -13.00
CA SER A 241 15.42 8.61 -13.00
C SER A 241 14.76 7.96 -14.20
N ILE A 242 13.56 7.43 -14.00
CA ILE A 242 12.66 6.99 -15.06
C ILE A 242 11.28 7.61 -14.86
N ASP A 243 10.63 8.01 -15.96
CA ASP A 243 9.23 8.43 -15.95
C ASP A 243 8.34 7.26 -16.35
N VAL A 244 7.31 7.01 -15.56
CA VAL A 244 6.39 5.88 -15.72
C VAL A 244 4.96 6.36 -15.57
N ASP A 245 4.02 5.82 -16.35
CA ASP A 245 2.60 5.97 -16.05
C ASP A 245 2.33 5.58 -14.59
N THR A 246 1.66 6.45 -13.82
CA THR A 246 1.45 6.22 -12.39
C THR A 246 0.78 4.87 -12.09
N GLY A 247 -0.14 4.39 -12.95
CA GLY A 247 -0.77 3.08 -12.75
C GLY A 247 0.19 1.91 -12.98
N CYS A 248 1.25 2.09 -13.77
CA CYS A 248 2.22 1.05 -14.11
C CYS A 248 3.24 0.77 -13.00
N VAL A 249 3.24 1.52 -11.89
CA VAL A 249 4.13 1.26 -10.74
C VAL A 249 3.52 0.14 -9.89
N VAL A 250 4.23 -0.97 -9.73
CA VAL A 250 3.83 -2.12 -8.89
C VAL A 250 4.43 -1.98 -7.50
N ALA A 251 5.76 -1.92 -7.42
CA ALA A 251 6.48 -1.78 -6.16
C ALA A 251 7.88 -1.16 -6.39
N PHE A 252 8.52 -0.68 -5.33
CA PHE A 252 9.91 -0.22 -5.35
C PHE A 252 10.59 -0.34 -3.98
N HIS A 253 11.92 -0.39 -4.00
CA HIS A 253 12.75 -0.33 -2.79
C HIS A 253 12.60 1.00 -2.06
N ALA A 254 12.69 0.99 -0.73
CA ALA A 254 12.56 2.19 0.10
C ALA A 254 13.57 3.32 -0.22
N GLY A 255 14.69 3.01 -0.90
CA GLY A 255 15.66 3.98 -1.37
C GLY A 255 15.24 4.77 -2.62
N VAL A 256 14.21 4.33 -3.33
CA VAL A 256 13.69 4.97 -4.54
C VAL A 256 12.71 6.08 -4.15
N ASN A 257 12.96 7.29 -4.64
CA ASN A 257 12.04 8.40 -4.49
C ASN A 257 11.01 8.41 -5.62
N MET A 258 9.74 8.68 -5.30
CA MET A 258 8.65 8.80 -6.27
C MET A 258 8.02 10.18 -6.20
N ASP A 259 7.98 10.88 -7.33
CA ASP A 259 7.24 12.13 -7.52
C ASP A 259 6.16 11.96 -8.58
N ILE A 260 4.94 12.44 -8.33
CA ILE A 260 3.81 12.33 -9.26
C ILE A 260 3.49 13.69 -9.84
N ARG A 261 3.52 13.79 -11.17
CA ARG A 261 3.28 15.02 -11.93
C ARG A 261 2.12 14.85 -12.90
N PRO A 262 1.18 15.81 -12.97
CA PRO A 262 0.18 15.82 -14.02
C PRO A 262 0.86 16.07 -15.37
N VAL A 263 0.37 15.42 -16.42
CA VAL A 263 0.95 15.55 -17.77
C VAL A 263 -0.09 16.07 -18.74
N GLY A 264 0.21 17.20 -19.38
CA GLY A 264 -0.61 17.77 -20.44
C GLY A 264 -1.88 18.51 -19.99
N GLY A 265 -2.37 19.40 -20.85
CA GLY A 265 -3.61 20.16 -20.62
C GLY A 265 -4.89 19.36 -20.90
N ILE A 266 -6.05 19.96 -20.61
CA ILE A 266 -7.41 19.37 -20.72
C ILE A 266 -7.67 18.64 -22.05
N LYS A 267 -7.04 19.07 -23.15
CA LYS A 267 -7.16 18.41 -24.46
C LYS A 267 -6.47 17.05 -24.52
N SER A 268 -5.32 16.86 -23.87
CA SER A 268 -4.67 15.54 -23.80
C SER A 268 -5.53 14.53 -23.03
N MET A 269 -6.26 15.01 -22.02
CA MET A 269 -7.13 14.19 -21.17
C MET A 269 -8.32 13.57 -21.92
N LEU A 270 -8.83 14.25 -22.95
CA LEU A 270 -10.01 13.81 -23.70
C LEU A 270 -9.69 12.85 -24.85
N PHE A 271 -8.44 12.88 -25.34
CA PHE A 271 -8.05 12.20 -26.58
C PHE A 271 -6.98 11.12 -26.41
N ALA A 272 -6.20 11.11 -25.33
CA ALA A 272 -5.01 10.26 -25.28
C ALA A 272 -5.26 8.83 -24.79
N GLY A 273 -6.18 8.58 -23.86
CA GLY A 273 -6.30 7.25 -23.22
C GLY A 273 -5.03 6.79 -22.46
N GLU A 274 -3.97 7.58 -22.49
CA GLU A 274 -2.70 7.45 -21.78
C GLU A 274 -2.75 8.30 -20.49
N GLY A 275 -2.09 7.82 -19.42
CA GLY A 275 -2.28 8.29 -18.06
C GLY A 275 -2.19 9.81 -17.86
N LEU A 276 -3.14 10.35 -17.08
CA LEU A 276 -3.21 11.77 -16.70
C LEU A 276 -2.03 12.23 -15.82
N PHE A 277 -1.28 11.27 -15.28
CA PHE A 277 -0.20 11.46 -14.32
C PHE A 277 0.98 10.55 -14.66
N LEU A 278 2.19 11.11 -14.61
CA LEU A 278 3.44 10.37 -14.63
C LEU A 278 4.02 10.35 -13.22
N ALA A 279 4.57 9.20 -12.84
CA ALA A 279 5.42 9.01 -11.69
C ALA A 279 6.89 9.03 -12.16
N THR A 280 7.67 9.97 -11.64
CA THR A 280 9.13 9.98 -11.78
C THR A 280 9.71 9.19 -10.62
N LEU A 281 10.34 8.04 -10.92
CA LEU A 281 11.04 7.20 -9.96
C LEU A 281 12.54 7.50 -10.04
N THR A 282 13.18 7.84 -8.92
CA THR A 282 14.61 8.18 -8.86
C THR A 282 15.33 7.30 -7.85
N GLY A 283 16.38 6.62 -8.29
CA GLY A 283 17.15 5.68 -7.48
C GLY A 283 18.01 6.33 -6.38
N PRO A 284 18.67 5.50 -5.55
CA PRO A 284 19.02 4.11 -5.84
C PRO A 284 17.99 3.07 -5.40
N GLY A 285 17.88 1.98 -6.18
CA GLY A 285 17.16 0.75 -5.80
C GLY A 285 16.35 0.12 -6.94
N LYS A 286 15.76 -1.04 -6.65
CA LYS A 286 14.92 -1.76 -7.61
C LYS A 286 13.51 -1.19 -7.68
N VAL A 287 12.97 -1.17 -8.90
CA VAL A 287 11.57 -0.87 -9.20
C VAL A 287 10.94 -2.01 -10.01
N TRP A 288 9.68 -2.30 -9.71
CA TRP A 288 8.85 -3.29 -10.40
C TRP A 288 7.71 -2.55 -11.10
N LEU A 289 7.59 -2.76 -12.40
CA LEU A 289 6.62 -2.10 -13.26
C LEU A 289 5.74 -3.12 -13.98
N GLN A 290 4.51 -2.73 -14.31
CA GLN A 290 3.55 -3.57 -15.02
C GLN A 290 3.15 -2.97 -16.37
N SER A 291 2.95 -3.83 -17.38
CA SER A 291 2.56 -3.39 -18.72
C SER A 291 1.06 -3.05 -18.84
N LEU A 292 0.21 -3.71 -18.04
CA LEU A 292 -1.25 -3.60 -18.10
C LEU A 292 -1.83 -3.32 -16.71
N PRO A 293 -1.79 -2.06 -16.24
CA PRO A 293 -2.35 -1.73 -14.94
C PRO A 293 -3.88 -1.80 -14.96
N PHE A 294 -4.47 -2.25 -13.84
CA PHE A 294 -5.92 -2.41 -13.72
C PHE A 294 -6.68 -1.13 -14.03
N SER A 295 -6.19 0.03 -13.57
CA SER A 295 -6.80 1.34 -13.82
C SER A 295 -6.96 1.65 -15.31
N ARG A 296 -5.96 1.28 -16.13
CA ARG A 296 -6.01 1.45 -17.59
C ARG A 296 -7.03 0.51 -18.22
N LEU A 297 -7.05 -0.75 -17.79
CA LEU A 297 -8.03 -1.74 -18.27
C LEU A 297 -9.46 -1.29 -17.93
N ALA A 298 -9.71 -0.94 -16.66
CA ALA A 298 -11.00 -0.46 -16.19
C ALA A 298 -11.44 0.82 -16.90
N GLY A 299 -10.55 1.79 -17.05
CA GLY A 299 -10.82 3.03 -17.80
C GLY A 299 -11.20 2.76 -19.25
N ARG A 300 -10.52 1.81 -19.90
CA ARG A 300 -10.81 1.44 -21.29
C ARG A 300 -12.15 0.72 -21.43
N MET A 301 -12.50 -0.15 -20.48
CA MET A 301 -13.79 -0.81 -20.42
C MET A 301 -14.92 0.19 -20.18
N LEU A 302 -14.75 1.13 -19.25
CA LEU A 302 -15.74 2.18 -18.97
C LEU A 302 -15.98 3.08 -20.19
N ALA A 303 -14.92 3.46 -20.91
CA ALA A 303 -15.03 4.23 -22.14
C ALA A 303 -15.68 3.46 -23.30
N ALA A 304 -15.60 2.13 -23.29
CA ALA A 304 -16.22 1.25 -24.28
C ALA A 304 -17.66 0.82 -23.90
N ALA A 305 -18.05 0.96 -22.63
CA ALA A 305 -19.38 0.62 -22.17
C ALA A 305 -20.42 1.53 -22.86
N PRO A 306 -21.57 0.99 -23.32
CA PRO A 306 -22.64 1.82 -23.85
C PRO A 306 -23.02 2.85 -22.78
N GLN A 307 -22.99 4.14 -23.11
CA GLN A 307 -23.57 5.19 -22.26
C GLN A 307 -25.11 5.10 -22.32
N GLY A 308 -25.65 3.96 -21.87
CA GLY A 308 -27.04 3.58 -21.97
C GLY A 308 -27.79 3.89 -20.67
N GLY A 309 -28.06 5.17 -20.45
CA GLY A 309 -28.88 5.67 -19.35
C GLY A 309 -29.92 6.67 -19.84
N GLY A 310 -30.94 6.18 -20.55
CA GLY A 310 -32.26 6.84 -20.58
C GLY A 310 -32.54 7.89 -21.65
N GLU A 311 -32.40 7.55 -22.93
CA GLU A 311 -33.39 8.02 -23.91
C GLU A 311 -33.93 6.80 -24.65
N ARG A 312 -35.21 6.46 -24.39
CA ARG A 312 -36.02 5.78 -25.41
C ARG A 312 -36.11 6.72 -26.60
N ARG A 313 -35.11 6.72 -27.46
CA ARG A 313 -35.32 7.03 -28.87
C ARG A 313 -36.07 5.85 -29.44
N GLY A 314 -37.40 5.93 -29.33
CA GLY A 314 -38.27 5.11 -30.16
C GLY A 314 -37.83 5.30 -31.61
N GLU A 315 -37.66 4.18 -32.30
CA GLU A 315 -37.70 4.11 -33.75
C GLU A 315 -38.90 4.90 -34.25
N GLY A 316 -38.66 5.98 -34.98
CA GLY A 316 -39.76 6.82 -35.41
C GLY A 316 -39.35 8.17 -35.97
N SER A 317 -38.80 8.14 -37.18
CA SER A 317 -38.99 9.20 -38.17
C SER A 317 -38.18 10.49 -38.01
N ILE A 318 -37.23 10.64 -38.93
CA ILE A 318 -36.57 11.89 -39.35
C ILE A 318 -37.55 12.95 -39.93
N LEU A 319 -38.87 12.75 -39.76
CA LEU A 319 -39.96 13.67 -40.15
C LEU A 319 -40.77 14.20 -38.94
N GLY A 320 -40.40 13.89 -37.69
CA GLY A 320 -41.17 14.25 -36.49
C GLY A 320 -41.24 15.74 -36.13
N GLY A 321 -40.48 16.62 -36.81
CA GLY A 321 -40.48 18.06 -36.54
C GLY A 321 -41.53 18.87 -37.32
N LEU A 322 -42.23 18.27 -38.28
CA LEU A 322 -43.17 18.97 -39.19
C LEU A 322 -44.61 18.42 -39.16
N GLY A 323 -44.88 17.32 -38.45
CA GLY A 323 -46.18 16.65 -38.45
C GLY A 323 -47.23 17.25 -37.49
N ASP A 324 -46.81 17.99 -36.47
CA ASP A 324 -47.70 18.45 -35.38
C ASP A 324 -48.41 19.78 -35.65
N LEU A 325 -48.32 20.28 -36.89
CA LEU A 325 -48.94 21.53 -37.34
C LEU A 325 -50.05 21.34 -38.40
N ILE A 326 -50.31 20.10 -38.86
CA ILE A 326 -51.28 19.81 -39.95
C ILE A 326 -52.35 18.74 -39.59
N GLY A 327 -52.28 18.11 -38.42
CA GLY A 327 -53.19 17.01 -38.05
C GLY A 327 -54.35 17.38 -37.13
N GLY A 328 -55.08 18.45 -37.44
CA GLY A 328 -56.28 18.84 -36.69
C GLY A 328 -57.41 17.80 -36.75
N ASP A 329 -58.11 17.69 -35.61
CA ASP A 329 -59.48 17.22 -35.41
C ASP A 329 -59.96 15.95 -36.14
N ARG A 330 -60.34 14.95 -35.34
CA ARG A 330 -61.67 14.33 -35.47
C ARG A 330 -62.08 13.60 -34.19
N LYS A 331 -63.17 14.13 -33.61
CA LYS A 331 -64.12 13.43 -32.74
C LYS A 331 -64.51 12.08 -33.36
N PHE A 332 -64.58 11.02 -32.55
CA PHE A 332 -65.82 10.39 -32.07
C PHE A 332 -65.48 9.43 -30.92
#